data_AF-A0A9X3FCR3-F1
#
_entry.id   AF-A0A9X3FCR3-F1
#
_cell.length_a   1.000
_cell.length_b   1.000
_cell.length_c   1.000
_cell.angle_alpha   90.00
_cell.angle_beta   90.00
_cell.angle_gamma   90.00
#
_symmetry.space_group_name_H-M   'P 1'
#
loop_
_entity.id
_entity.type
_entity.pdbx_description
1 polymer ?
#
loop_
_entity_poly.entity_id
_entity_poly.type
_entity_poly.pdbx_seq_one_letter_code
_entity_poly.pdbx_strand_id
1 'polypeptide(L)'
;MNKLQCHLKQVRLTSVAKNLNKATVTYLENGLPRQQQVTAPTEEELLHTIFMIPVDAFPDKKITIKQVHYHGNLLYWNEFLAHNHFAKNRMSFDEFKQACFEKPEKITA
;
A
#
# COMPACT_ATOMS: atom_id res chain seq x y z
N MET A 1 -16.15 42.95 -30.83
CA MET A 1 -16.21 41.83 -29.85
C MET A 1 -15.02 40.91 -30.13
N ASN A 2 -13.88 41.12 -29.47
CA ASN A 2 -12.65 40.35 -29.71
C ASN A 2 -12.57 39.19 -28.70
N LYS A 3 -12.69 37.96 -29.20
CA LYS A 3 -12.45 36.74 -28.42
C LYS A 3 -10.94 36.52 -28.29
N LEU A 4 -10.39 36.85 -27.13
CA LEU A 4 -9.04 36.43 -26.73
C LEU A 4 -9.03 34.92 -26.52
N GLN A 5 -8.45 34.17 -27.47
CA GLN A 5 -8.03 32.79 -27.25
C GLN A 5 -6.71 32.79 -26.49
N CYS A 6 -6.75 32.57 -25.18
CA CYS A 6 -5.54 32.25 -24.42
C CYS A 6 -5.17 30.79 -24.67
N HIS A 7 -4.09 30.60 -25.42
CA HIS A 7 -3.34 29.35 -25.51
C HIS A 7 -2.84 28.94 -24.13
N LEU A 8 -3.48 27.95 -23.50
CA LEU A 8 -2.89 27.22 -22.39
C LEU A 8 -1.72 26.40 -22.93
N LYS A 9 -0.51 26.92 -22.71
CA LYS A 9 0.75 26.19 -22.88
C LYS A 9 0.63 24.87 -22.12
N GLN A 10 0.67 23.76 -22.86
CA GLN A 10 0.92 22.42 -22.33
C GLN A 10 2.20 22.49 -21.50
N VAL A 11 2.07 22.57 -20.18
CA VAL A 11 3.15 22.24 -19.26
C VAL A 11 3.38 20.75 -19.45
N ARG A 12 4.37 20.39 -20.27
CA ARG A 12 4.92 19.04 -20.26
C ARG A 12 5.50 18.84 -18.86
N LEU A 13 4.71 18.18 -18.00
CA LEU A 13 5.23 17.55 -16.80
C LEU A 13 6.31 16.58 -17.28
N THR A 14 7.55 17.04 -17.20
CA THR A 14 8.72 16.17 -17.35
C THR A 14 8.55 15.12 -16.27
N SER A 15 8.23 13.91 -16.73
CA SER A 15 8.03 12.73 -15.91
C SER A 15 9.34 12.42 -15.21
N VAL A 16 9.56 13.06 -14.06
CA VAL A 16 10.43 12.55 -13.02
C VAL A 16 9.65 11.41 -12.38
N ALA A 17 9.44 10.34 -13.15
CA ALA A 17 9.15 9.03 -12.61
C ALA A 17 10.43 8.59 -11.87
N LYS A 18 10.65 9.19 -10.69
CA LYS A 18 11.43 8.55 -9.64
C LYS A 18 10.91 7.11 -9.57
N ASN A 19 11.80 6.13 -9.50
CA ASN A 19 11.46 4.72 -9.33
C ASN A 19 10.70 4.55 -8.00
N LEU A 20 9.42 4.89 -7.99
CA LEU A 20 8.54 4.73 -6.85
C LEU A 20 8.19 3.24 -6.79
N ASN A 21 8.33 2.67 -5.61
CA ASN A 21 7.81 1.36 -5.30
C ASN A 21 6.29 1.41 -5.44
N LYS A 22 5.69 0.39 -6.05
CA LYS A 22 4.25 0.33 -6.32
C LYS A 22 3.69 -0.99 -5.83
N ALA A 23 2.57 -0.92 -5.14
CA ALA A 23 1.77 -2.08 -4.78
C ALA A 23 0.30 -1.85 -5.14
N THR A 24 -0.41 -2.95 -5.37
CA THR A 24 -1.85 -2.94 -5.55
C THR A 24 -2.50 -3.67 -4.38
N VAL A 25 -3.30 -2.93 -3.60
CA VAL A 25 -3.95 -3.41 -2.39
C VAL A 25 -5.43 -3.64 -2.71
N THR A 26 -5.90 -4.86 -2.46
CA THR A 26 -7.31 -5.23 -2.49
C THR A 26 -7.81 -5.39 -1.06
N TYR A 27 -8.88 -4.70 -0.70
CA TYR A 27 -9.43 -4.68 0.64
C TYR A 27 -10.97 -4.64 0.62
N LEU A 28 -11.59 -4.98 1.74
CA LEU A 28 -13.01 -4.76 1.97
C LEU A 28 -13.19 -3.46 2.75
N GLU A 29 -14.06 -2.58 2.27
CA GLU A 29 -14.50 -1.38 2.97
C GLU A 29 -15.99 -1.54 3.28
N ASN A 30 -16.34 -1.72 4.56
CA ASN A 30 -17.72 -2.01 4.98
C ASN A 30 -18.31 -3.24 4.25
N GLY A 31 -17.48 -4.24 4.01
CA GLY A 31 -17.86 -5.47 3.29
C GLY A 31 -17.85 -5.35 1.76
N LEU A 32 -17.66 -4.16 1.19
CA LEU A 32 -17.58 -3.97 -0.25
C LEU A 32 -16.13 -4.08 -0.75
N PRO A 33 -15.86 -4.80 -1.85
CA PRO A 33 -14.52 -4.91 -2.39
C PRO A 33 -14.05 -3.57 -3.00
N ARG A 34 -12.80 -3.23 -2.68
CA ARG A 34 -12.08 -2.05 -3.15
C ARG A 34 -10.67 -2.46 -3.57
N GLN A 35 -10.10 -1.67 -4.46
CA GLN A 35 -8.75 -1.84 -4.94
C GLN A 35 -8.09 -0.46 -5.04
N GLN A 36 -6.89 -0.32 -4.51
CA GLN A 36 -6.11 0.91 -4.53
C GLN A 36 -4.67 0.63 -4.93
N GLN A 37 -4.11 1.49 -5.77
CA GLN A 37 -2.68 1.50 -6.03
C GLN A 37 -1.99 2.43 -5.04
N VAL A 38 -0.97 1.91 -4.35
CA VAL A 38 -0.17 2.66 -3.38
C VAL A 38 1.23 2.79 -3.95
N THR A 39 1.82 3.97 -3.81
CA THR A 39 3.18 4.25 -4.28
C THR A 39 3.98 4.96 -3.21
N ALA A 40 5.25 4.59 -3.04
CA ALA A 40 6.16 5.23 -2.07
C ALA A 40 7.61 5.24 -2.58
N PRO A 41 8.47 6.14 -2.09
CA PRO A 41 9.87 6.22 -2.53
C PRO A 41 10.72 5.05 -2.03
N THR A 42 10.39 4.43 -0.90
CA THR A 42 11.07 3.24 -0.36
C THR A 42 10.10 2.07 -0.17
N GLU A 43 10.62 0.85 -0.06
CA GLU A 43 9.80 -0.32 0.26
C GLU A 43 9.19 -0.22 1.66
N GLU A 44 9.97 0.29 2.62
CA GLU A 44 9.54 0.47 4.01
C GLU A 44 8.38 1.46 4.12
N GLU A 45 8.47 2.62 3.47
CA GLU A 45 7.36 3.58 3.41
C GLU A 45 6.15 3.01 2.68
N LEU A 46 6.37 2.17 1.65
CA LEU A 46 5.28 1.53 0.93
C LEU A 46 4.51 0.59 1.86
N LEU A 47 5.20 -0.30 2.56
CA LEU A 47 4.59 -1.28 3.46
C LEU A 47 3.97 -0.61 4.69
N HIS A 48 4.60 0.43 5.22
CA HIS A 48 4.03 1.27 6.29
C HIS A 48 2.73 1.94 5.82
N THR A 49 2.71 2.54 4.62
CA THR A 49 1.49 3.18 4.10
C THR A 49 0.35 2.18 3.94
N ILE A 50 0.65 0.97 3.47
CA ILE A 50 -0.33 -0.11 3.35
C ILE A 50 -0.86 -0.54 4.73
N PHE A 51 0.02 -0.61 5.75
CA PHE A 51 -0.37 -0.89 7.14
C PHE A 51 -1.34 0.14 7.69
N MET A 52 -1.16 1.42 7.35
CA MET A 52 -1.94 2.51 7.91
C MET A 52 -3.31 2.69 7.23
N ILE A 53 -3.59 2.05 6.09
CA ILE A 53 -4.91 2.15 5.41
C ILE A 53 -6.09 1.87 6.36
N PRO A 54 -6.07 0.84 7.24
CA PRO A 54 -7.14 0.59 8.21
C PRO A 54 -7.20 1.60 9.36
N VAL A 55 -6.09 2.28 9.68
CA VAL A 55 -5.96 3.15 10.87
C VAL A 55 -6.24 4.62 10.52
N ASP A 56 -5.63 5.13 9.46
CA ASP A 56 -5.64 6.57 9.15
C ASP A 56 -6.82 6.98 8.26
N ALA A 57 -7.32 6.08 7.41
CA ALA A 57 -8.31 6.48 6.42
C ALA A 57 -9.75 6.47 6.98
N PHE A 58 -10.08 5.59 7.93
CA PHE A 58 -11.47 5.35 8.32
C PHE A 58 -11.68 4.77 9.74
N PRO A 59 -11.70 5.59 10.81
CA PRO A 59 -11.95 5.09 12.17
C PRO A 59 -13.33 4.38 12.32
N ASP A 60 -14.31 4.73 11.48
CA ASP A 60 -15.66 4.15 11.50
C ASP A 60 -15.88 3.03 10.47
N LYS A 61 -14.93 2.78 9.56
CA LYS A 61 -15.10 1.74 8.53
C LYS A 61 -14.34 0.48 8.91
N LYS A 62 -15.00 -0.66 8.77
CA LYS A 62 -14.34 -1.96 8.86
C LYS A 62 -13.54 -2.16 7.57
N ILE A 63 -12.25 -1.82 7.62
CA ILE A 63 -11.29 -2.13 6.56
C ILE A 63 -10.68 -3.50 6.83
N THR A 64 -10.72 -4.40 5.86
CA THR A 64 -9.99 -5.68 5.93
C THR A 64 -9.17 -5.85 4.67
N ILE A 65 -7.85 -5.77 4.79
CA ILE A 65 -6.94 -6.06 3.68
C ILE A 65 -7.07 -7.54 3.32
N LYS A 66 -7.32 -7.82 2.04
CA LYS A 66 -7.46 -9.18 1.53
C LYS A 66 -6.22 -9.64 0.78
N GLN A 67 -5.66 -8.77 -0.07
CA GLN A 67 -4.54 -9.11 -0.94
C GLN A 67 -3.67 -7.88 -1.20
N VAL A 68 -2.36 -8.07 -1.26
CA VAL A 68 -1.41 -7.03 -1.65
C VAL A 68 -0.47 -7.61 -2.70
N HIS A 69 -0.46 -7.02 -3.90
CA HIS A 69 0.45 -7.40 -4.97
C HIS A 69 1.60 -6.41 -5.05
N TYR A 70 2.83 -6.91 -4.92
CA TYR A 70 4.05 -6.12 -4.95
C TYR A 70 5.11 -6.85 -5.80
N HIS A 71 5.65 -6.18 -6.82
CA HIS A 71 6.65 -6.75 -7.75
C HIS A 71 6.25 -8.12 -8.35
N GLY A 72 4.97 -8.30 -8.68
CA GLY A 72 4.45 -9.56 -9.24
C GLY A 72 4.24 -10.68 -8.21
N ASN A 73 4.59 -10.45 -6.94
CA ASN A 73 4.37 -11.38 -5.85
C ASN A 73 3.13 -10.99 -5.04
N LEU A 74 2.42 -11.99 -4.53
CA LEU A 74 1.37 -11.81 -3.53
C LEU A 74 2.03 -11.80 -2.15
N LEU A 75 1.86 -10.71 -1.42
CA LEU A 75 2.29 -10.64 -0.03
C LEU A 75 1.25 -11.34 0.86
N TYR A 76 1.73 -12.24 1.71
CA TYR A 76 0.96 -12.83 2.78
C TYR A 76 0.99 -11.87 3.97
N TRP A 77 -0.21 -11.41 4.35
CA TRP A 77 -0.37 -10.36 5.33
C TRP A 77 -1.27 -10.82 6.46
N ASN A 78 -0.89 -10.50 7.70
CA ASN A 78 -1.81 -10.49 8.82
C ASN A 78 -1.58 -9.22 9.66
N GLU A 79 -2.65 -8.71 10.29
CA GLU A 79 -2.60 -7.51 11.13
C GLU A 79 -1.63 -7.67 12.30
N PHE A 80 -1.40 -8.91 12.74
CA PHE A 80 -0.48 -9.24 13.83
C PHE A 80 0.99 -8.91 13.51
N LEU A 81 1.49 -9.30 12.34
CA LEU A 81 2.86 -9.06 11.89
C LEU A 81 3.12 -7.56 11.79
N ALA A 82 2.20 -6.85 11.16
CA ALA A 82 2.32 -5.41 10.95
C ALA A 82 2.23 -4.62 12.28
N HIS A 83 1.37 -5.05 13.21
CA HIS A 83 1.32 -4.46 14.54
C HIS A 83 2.59 -4.72 15.37
N ASN A 84 3.22 -5.90 15.26
CA ASN A 84 4.47 -6.17 15.97
C ASN A 84 5.67 -5.39 15.41
N HIS A 85 5.73 -5.20 14.09
CA HIS A 85 6.78 -4.42 13.45
C HIS A 85 6.56 -2.90 13.64
N PHE A 86 5.48 -2.33 13.11
CA PHE A 86 5.31 -0.87 13.06
C PHE A 86 4.85 -0.23 14.38
N ALA A 87 4.05 -0.92 15.19
CA ALA A 87 3.52 -0.32 16.43
C ALA A 87 4.36 -0.68 17.67
N LYS A 88 4.98 -1.86 17.71
CA LYS A 88 5.77 -2.33 18.87
C LYS A 88 7.28 -2.30 18.65
N ASN A 89 7.74 -2.07 17.42
CA ASN A 89 9.16 -2.08 17.04
C ASN A 89 9.91 -3.35 17.52
N ARG A 90 9.25 -4.51 17.43
CA ARG A 90 9.77 -5.81 17.92
C ARG A 90 10.47 -6.64 16.85
N MET A 91 10.53 -6.16 15.62
CA MET A 91 11.01 -6.86 14.44
C MET A 91 11.69 -5.86 13.52
N SER A 92 12.81 -6.22 12.93
CA SER A 92 13.47 -5.38 11.91
C SER A 92 12.69 -5.37 10.59
N PHE A 93 12.98 -4.40 9.72
CA PHE A 93 12.30 -4.32 8.42
C PHE A 93 12.54 -5.54 7.54
N ASP A 94 13.77 -6.09 7.53
CA ASP A 94 14.11 -7.26 6.73
C ASP A 94 13.37 -8.53 7.21
N GLU A 95 13.30 -8.74 8.53
CA GLU A 95 12.52 -9.85 9.12
C GLU A 95 11.03 -9.72 8.80
N PHE A 96 10.50 -8.50 8.88
CA PHE A 96 9.12 -8.21 8.55
C PHE A 96 8.83 -8.48 7.08
N LYS A 97 9.71 -8.01 6.18
CA LYS A 97 9.60 -8.24 4.75
C LYS A 97 9.59 -9.74 4.45
N GLN A 98 10.54 -10.49 5.01
CA GLN A 98 10.62 -11.95 4.82
C GLN A 98 9.33 -12.65 5.27
N ALA A 99 8.82 -12.31 6.46
CA ALA A 99 7.55 -12.85 6.96
C ALA A 99 6.34 -12.54 6.06
N CYS A 100 6.37 -11.42 5.32
CA CYS A 100 5.33 -11.10 4.34
C CYS A 100 5.42 -11.91 3.03
N PHE A 101 6.58 -12.47 2.69
CA PHE A 101 6.73 -13.33 1.51
C PHE A 101 6.59 -14.82 1.85
N GLU A 102 6.89 -15.19 3.08
CA GLU A 102 6.70 -16.55 3.58
C GLU A 102 5.20 -16.78 3.83
N LYS A 103 4.57 -17.53 2.92
CA LYS A 103 3.24 -18.08 3.17
C LYS A 103 3.29 -18.81 4.51
N PRO A 104 2.43 -18.51 5.50
CA PRO A 104 2.43 -19.29 6.73
C PRO A 104 2.22 -20.75 6.31
N GLU A 105 3.21 -21.59 6.56
CA GLU A 105 3.01 -23.04 6.51
C GLU A 105 1.77 -23.30 7.36
N LYS A 106 0.79 -24.02 6.80
CA LYS A 106 -0.41 -24.39 7.55
C LYS A 106 0.09 -25.04 8.84
N ILE A 107 -0.12 -24.37 9.98
CA ILE A 107 0.01 -25.02 11.28
C ILE A 107 -1.15 -26.02 11.32
N THR A 108 -0.92 -27.23 10.84
CA THR A 108 -1.76 -28.38 11.15
C THR A 108 -1.53 -28.72 12.61
N ALA A 109 -2.41 -28.22 13.48
CA ALA A 109 -2.62 -28.75 14.81
C ALA A 109 -3.85 -29.69 14.77
#